data_AF-A0A9Q0FQV5-F1
#
_entry.id   AF-A0A9Q0FQV5-F1
#
_cell.length_a   1.000
_cell.length_b   1.000
_cell.length_c   1.000
_cell.angle_alpha   90.00
_cell.angle_beta   90.00
_cell.angle_gamma   90.00
#
_symmetry.space_group_name_H-M   'P 1'
#
loop_
_entity.id
_entity.type
_entity.pdbx_description
1 polymer ?
#
loop_
_entity_poly.entity_id
_entity_poly.type
_entity_poly.pdbx_seq_one_letter_code
_entity_poly.pdbx_strand_id
1 'polypeptide(L)'
;MAAKPVSVAEFQELARQALPKMNYDFYTAAAEDLYTLKENEEAFHRITLIPRVLQDVSRVDMATTILGYPFSAPILIAPTAMHKLAHHRGELATARAAATCKTIMVLSMSSTYSIEEVAASCNAVRFFQLYVIIARVIVVLNMGSLITGMTIPKLKNLEGLISNEVFSEKGSKVEAYANSTHDPSFCWKVVHAVGGKVPVLLDGGIRRGTDVFKALALGAQAVLVGRPVIYGLAVKGEDGVREVMQMLKDELELTMALSGCPSLKHISRNHVRTQQDRLQSML
;
A
#
# COMPACT_ATOMS: atom_id res chain seq x y z
N MET A 1 -26.70 -11.48 -14.77
CA MET A 1 -25.38 -10.81 -14.81
C MET A 1 -24.92 -10.63 -13.37
N ALA A 2 -23.71 -11.04 -13.01
CA ALA A 2 -23.17 -10.72 -11.69
C ALA A 2 -23.10 -9.20 -11.54
N ALA A 3 -23.53 -8.67 -10.39
CA ALA A 3 -23.51 -7.23 -10.13
C ALA A 3 -22.07 -6.70 -10.23
N LYS A 4 -21.90 -5.50 -10.80
CA LYS A 4 -20.59 -4.84 -10.87
C LYS A 4 -20.14 -4.53 -9.43
N PRO A 5 -18.89 -4.85 -9.04
CA PRO A 5 -18.42 -4.54 -7.70
C PRO A 5 -18.46 -3.03 -7.44
N VAL A 6 -18.95 -2.64 -6.27
CA VAL A 6 -19.09 -1.23 -5.85
C VAL A 6 -18.10 -0.84 -4.75
N SER A 7 -17.31 -1.79 -4.25
CA SER A 7 -16.26 -1.51 -3.27
C SER A 7 -15.03 -2.39 -3.47
N VAL A 8 -13.89 -1.94 -2.96
CA VAL A 8 -12.63 -2.71 -2.95
C VAL A 8 -12.76 -4.04 -2.19
N ALA A 9 -13.61 -4.10 -1.16
CA ALA A 9 -13.83 -5.31 -0.37
C ALA A 9 -14.49 -6.43 -1.19
N GLU A 10 -15.38 -6.08 -2.14
CA GLU A 10 -16.03 -7.08 -3.00
C GLU A 10 -15.04 -7.74 -3.96
N PHE A 11 -14.00 -7.01 -4.38
CA PHE A 11 -12.92 -7.62 -5.18
C PHE A 11 -12.17 -8.71 -4.42
N GLN A 12 -12.02 -8.60 -3.11
CA GLN A 12 -11.39 -9.65 -2.31
C GLN A 12 -12.20 -10.95 -2.35
N GLU A 13 -13.51 -10.86 -2.18
CA GLU A 13 -14.39 -12.03 -2.22
C GLU A 13 -14.46 -12.62 -3.64
N LEU A 14 -14.52 -11.78 -4.67
CA LEU A 14 -14.45 -12.23 -6.06
C LEU A 14 -13.09 -12.89 -6.38
N ALA A 15 -11.99 -12.36 -5.86
CA ALA A 15 -10.66 -12.94 -6.05
C ALA A 15 -10.53 -14.30 -5.34
N ARG A 16 -11.17 -14.47 -4.16
CA ARG A 16 -11.25 -15.74 -3.44
C ARG A 16 -11.94 -16.82 -4.27
N GLN A 17 -12.94 -16.44 -5.05
CA GLN A 17 -13.68 -17.34 -5.95
C GLN A 17 -12.93 -17.61 -7.25
N ALA A 18 -12.18 -16.63 -7.76
CA ALA A 18 -11.48 -16.71 -9.03
C ALA A 18 -10.13 -17.45 -8.96
N LEU A 19 -9.42 -17.37 -7.83
CA LEU A 19 -8.07 -17.93 -7.69
C LEU A 19 -8.06 -19.35 -7.13
N PRO A 20 -7.12 -20.21 -7.57
CA PRO A 20 -6.80 -21.43 -6.84
C PRO A 20 -6.44 -21.10 -5.40
N LYS A 21 -6.89 -21.94 -4.45
CA LYS A 21 -6.70 -21.72 -3.01
C LYS A 21 -5.26 -21.34 -2.65
N MET A 22 -4.28 -22.07 -3.20
CA MET A 22 -2.85 -21.82 -2.94
C MET A 22 -2.41 -20.42 -3.37
N ASN A 23 -2.88 -19.94 -4.53
CA ASN A 23 -2.53 -18.61 -5.04
C ASN A 23 -3.24 -17.52 -4.24
N TYR A 24 -4.51 -17.74 -3.85
CA TYR A 24 -5.22 -16.81 -2.98
C TYR A 24 -4.52 -16.69 -1.62
N ASP A 25 -4.21 -17.82 -0.99
CA ASP A 25 -3.53 -17.89 0.31
C ASP A 25 -2.16 -17.21 0.26
N PHE A 26 -1.41 -17.32 -0.84
CA PHE A 26 -0.13 -16.60 -1.00
C PHE A 26 -0.28 -15.08 -0.82
N TYR A 27 -1.37 -14.50 -1.33
CA TYR A 27 -1.62 -13.06 -1.23
C TYR A 27 -2.33 -12.65 0.07
N THR A 28 -3.15 -13.53 0.65
CA THR A 28 -3.91 -13.22 1.88
C THR A 28 -3.18 -13.61 3.15
N ALA A 29 -2.19 -14.50 3.07
CA ALA A 29 -1.37 -14.85 4.22
C ALA A 29 -0.68 -13.63 4.82
N ALA A 30 -0.44 -13.70 6.11
CA ALA A 30 0.41 -12.80 6.88
C ALA A 30 1.10 -13.62 7.98
N ALA A 31 1.86 -12.94 8.84
CA ALA A 31 2.58 -13.60 9.91
C ALA A 31 1.63 -14.19 10.96
N GLU A 32 1.89 -15.45 11.33
CA GLU A 32 1.30 -16.15 12.48
C GLU A 32 -0.23 -16.00 12.53
N ASP A 33 -0.77 -15.48 13.63
CA ASP A 33 -2.22 -15.36 13.87
C ASP A 33 -2.89 -14.20 13.11
N LEU A 34 -2.18 -13.58 12.15
CA LEU A 34 -2.65 -12.47 11.32
C LEU A 34 -3.07 -11.22 12.12
N TYR A 35 -2.63 -11.10 13.37
CA TYR A 35 -3.01 -10.01 14.26
C TYR A 35 -2.72 -8.63 13.66
N THR A 36 -1.48 -8.39 13.23
CA THR A 36 -1.08 -7.11 12.63
C THR A 36 -1.79 -6.85 11.30
N LEU A 37 -2.13 -7.90 10.55
CA LEU A 37 -2.91 -7.73 9.32
C LEU A 37 -4.28 -7.12 9.62
N LYS A 38 -4.98 -7.69 10.61
CA LYS A 38 -6.27 -7.18 11.08
C LYS A 38 -6.14 -5.78 11.67
N GLU A 39 -5.13 -5.57 12.50
CA GLU A 39 -4.87 -4.30 13.18
C GLU A 39 -4.57 -3.16 12.20
N ASN A 40 -3.90 -3.42 11.07
CA ASN A 40 -3.67 -2.42 10.02
C ASN A 40 -4.97 -1.86 9.44
N GLU A 41 -6.02 -2.68 9.33
CA GLU A 41 -7.33 -2.23 8.86
C GLU A 41 -8.11 -1.57 10.01
N GLU A 42 -8.12 -2.18 11.20
CA GLU A 42 -8.83 -1.67 12.38
C GLU A 42 -8.29 -0.32 12.88
N ALA A 43 -7.00 -0.03 12.70
CA ALA A 43 -6.39 1.24 13.08
C ALA A 43 -7.06 2.45 12.42
N PHE A 44 -7.45 2.33 11.15
CA PHE A 44 -8.15 3.42 10.46
C PHE A 44 -9.54 3.66 11.05
N HIS A 45 -10.23 2.61 11.53
CA HIS A 45 -11.55 2.76 12.16
C HIS A 45 -11.52 3.54 13.48
N ARG A 46 -10.38 3.54 14.17
CA ARG A 46 -10.19 4.30 15.42
C ARG A 46 -9.89 5.79 15.20
N ILE A 47 -9.69 6.22 13.94
CA ILE A 47 -9.48 7.62 13.56
C ILE A 47 -10.79 8.22 13.07
N THR A 48 -11.25 9.29 13.74
CA THR A 48 -12.47 10.02 13.38
C THR A 48 -12.15 11.20 12.49
N LEU A 49 -12.94 11.43 11.44
CA LEU A 49 -12.85 12.63 10.61
C LEU A 49 -13.54 13.82 11.28
N ILE A 50 -12.96 15.01 11.15
CA ILE A 50 -13.50 16.29 11.59
C ILE A 50 -13.70 17.14 10.33
N PRO A 51 -14.88 17.07 9.68
CA PRO A 51 -15.13 17.80 8.44
C PRO A 51 -15.26 19.30 8.69
N ARG A 52 -14.88 20.10 7.68
CA ARG A 52 -15.11 21.55 7.64
C ARG A 52 -16.20 21.83 6.62
N VAL A 53 -17.41 22.10 7.12
CA VAL A 53 -18.57 22.38 6.27
C VAL A 53 -18.52 23.81 5.70
N LEU A 54 -19.36 24.07 4.69
CA LEU A 54 -19.49 25.38 4.03
C LEU A 54 -18.20 25.87 3.35
N GLN A 55 -17.36 24.93 2.89
CA GLN A 55 -16.22 25.21 2.02
C GLN A 55 -16.63 25.03 0.55
N ASP A 56 -16.09 25.85 -0.36
CA ASP A 56 -16.26 25.62 -1.79
C ASP A 56 -15.42 24.41 -2.21
N VAL A 57 -16.13 23.33 -2.55
CA VAL A 57 -15.57 22.06 -3.04
C VAL A 57 -16.16 21.69 -4.39
N SER A 58 -16.62 22.68 -5.16
CA SER A 58 -17.14 22.49 -6.52
C SER A 58 -16.12 21.86 -7.47
N ARG A 59 -14.83 21.99 -7.16
CA ARG A 59 -13.71 21.29 -7.80
C ARG A 59 -12.74 20.80 -6.74
N VAL A 60 -12.33 19.54 -6.85
CA VAL A 60 -11.34 18.92 -5.97
C VAL A 60 -10.09 18.57 -6.77
N ASP A 61 -8.94 19.12 -6.38
CA ASP A 61 -7.64 18.81 -6.98
C ASP A 61 -6.84 17.85 -6.11
N MET A 62 -6.65 16.63 -6.61
CA MET A 62 -5.86 15.57 -5.98
C MET A 62 -4.47 15.41 -6.60
N ALA A 63 -4.14 16.16 -7.66
CA ALA A 63 -2.86 15.99 -8.34
C ALA A 63 -1.70 16.39 -7.43
N THR A 64 -0.62 15.62 -7.49
CA THR A 64 0.58 15.90 -6.70
C THR A 64 1.84 15.33 -7.37
N THR A 65 2.99 15.58 -6.76
CA THR A 65 4.28 15.11 -7.23
C THR A 65 5.03 14.41 -6.12
N ILE A 66 5.76 13.35 -6.46
CA ILE A 66 6.69 12.72 -5.54
C ILE A 66 8.03 12.51 -6.25
N LEU A 67 9.10 13.00 -5.64
CA LEU A 67 10.45 12.94 -6.21
C LEU A 67 10.52 13.51 -7.64
N GLY A 68 9.74 14.56 -7.92
CA GLY A 68 9.66 15.22 -9.23
C GLY A 68 8.69 14.58 -10.24
N TYR A 69 8.06 13.44 -9.92
CA TYR A 69 7.12 12.78 -10.82
C TYR A 69 5.67 13.12 -10.50
N PRO A 70 4.88 13.59 -11.49
CA PRO A 70 3.48 13.92 -11.29
C PRO A 70 2.59 12.68 -11.33
N PHE A 71 1.51 12.72 -10.56
CA PHE A 71 0.47 11.69 -10.57
C PHE A 71 -0.89 12.26 -10.13
N SER A 72 -1.99 11.63 -10.55
CA SER A 72 -3.34 12.25 -10.51
C SER A 72 -3.99 12.30 -9.13
N ALA A 73 -3.53 11.47 -8.19
CA ALA A 73 -4.07 11.34 -6.84
C ALA A 73 -3.00 10.69 -5.96
N PRO A 74 -2.93 10.95 -4.64
CA PRO A 74 -1.88 10.49 -3.73
C PRO A 74 -1.93 8.98 -3.41
N ILE A 75 -2.14 8.13 -4.41
CA ILE A 75 -2.36 6.67 -4.31
C ILE A 75 -1.51 5.96 -5.36
N LEU A 76 -0.48 5.24 -4.91
CA LEU A 76 0.44 4.44 -5.72
C LEU A 76 0.09 2.95 -5.63
N ILE A 77 0.60 2.17 -6.58
CA ILE A 77 0.54 0.70 -6.51
C ILE A 77 1.77 0.18 -5.76
N ALA A 78 1.54 -0.55 -4.67
CA ALA A 78 2.60 -1.12 -3.84
C ALA A 78 3.31 -2.29 -4.53
N PRO A 79 4.59 -2.54 -4.24
CA PRO A 79 5.30 -3.69 -4.79
C PRO A 79 4.71 -4.98 -4.22
N THR A 80 4.16 -5.81 -5.10
CA THR A 80 3.67 -7.16 -4.75
C THR A 80 4.36 -8.17 -5.65
N ALA A 81 4.72 -9.33 -5.12
CA ALA A 81 5.46 -10.33 -5.86
C ALA A 81 4.54 -11.15 -6.79
N MET A 82 5.14 -11.69 -7.84
CA MET A 82 4.57 -12.79 -8.66
C MET A 82 3.15 -12.56 -9.18
N HIS A 83 2.88 -11.47 -9.90
CA HIS A 83 1.51 -11.14 -10.34
C HIS A 83 0.91 -12.19 -11.30
N LYS A 84 1.73 -13.01 -11.98
CA LYS A 84 1.21 -14.12 -12.82
C LYS A 84 0.45 -15.19 -12.04
N LEU A 85 0.63 -15.28 -10.72
CA LEU A 85 -0.20 -16.16 -9.88
C LEU A 85 -1.65 -15.66 -9.77
N ALA A 86 -1.86 -14.35 -9.90
CA ALA A 86 -3.18 -13.74 -9.92
C ALA A 86 -3.81 -13.73 -11.33
N HIS A 87 -3.03 -13.41 -12.35
CA HIS A 87 -3.54 -13.31 -13.72
C HIS A 87 -2.41 -13.48 -14.74
N HIS A 88 -2.66 -14.19 -15.85
CA HIS A 88 -1.65 -14.52 -16.86
C HIS A 88 -0.85 -13.32 -17.41
N ARG A 89 -1.45 -12.12 -17.52
CA ARG A 89 -0.76 -10.88 -17.94
C ARG A 89 0.07 -10.20 -16.84
N GLY A 90 -0.01 -10.66 -15.60
CA GLY A 90 0.81 -10.26 -14.46
C GLY A 90 1.08 -8.76 -14.32
N GLU A 91 2.34 -8.42 -14.08
CA GLU A 91 2.82 -7.06 -13.85
C GLU A 91 2.59 -6.14 -15.06
N LEU A 92 2.53 -6.67 -16.29
CA LEU A 92 2.27 -5.85 -17.47
C LEU A 92 0.85 -5.26 -17.44
N ALA A 93 -0.13 -6.04 -16.96
CA ALA A 93 -1.49 -5.54 -16.79
C ALA A 93 -1.55 -4.47 -15.71
N THR A 94 -0.87 -4.69 -14.57
CA THR A 94 -0.76 -3.68 -13.51
C THR A 94 -0.07 -2.39 -14.00
N ALA A 95 1.01 -2.50 -14.78
CA ALA A 95 1.74 -1.35 -15.30
C ALA A 95 0.90 -0.52 -16.29
N ARG A 96 0.15 -1.17 -17.19
CA ARG A 96 -0.77 -0.47 -18.10
C ARG A 96 -1.95 0.17 -17.36
N ALA A 97 -2.48 -0.49 -16.34
CA ALA A 97 -3.49 0.12 -15.48
C ALA A 97 -2.93 1.35 -14.74
N ALA A 98 -1.70 1.27 -14.20
CA ALA A 98 -1.03 2.41 -13.56
C ALA A 98 -0.86 3.60 -14.52
N ALA A 99 -0.43 3.35 -15.77
CA ALA A 99 -0.34 4.36 -16.81
C ALA A 99 -1.69 5.04 -17.08
N THR A 100 -2.75 4.24 -17.27
CA THR A 100 -4.10 4.73 -17.53
C THR A 100 -4.63 5.56 -16.35
N CYS A 101 -4.36 5.08 -15.14
CA CYS A 101 -4.68 5.78 -13.90
C CYS A 101 -3.71 6.94 -13.60
N LYS A 102 -2.74 7.27 -14.45
CA LYS A 102 -1.76 8.34 -14.21
C LYS A 102 -1.16 8.28 -12.80
N THR A 103 -0.76 7.07 -12.38
CA THR A 103 -0.13 6.82 -11.08
C THR A 103 1.15 6.01 -11.24
N ILE A 104 1.91 5.93 -10.16
CA ILE A 104 3.18 5.23 -10.10
C ILE A 104 2.96 3.79 -9.65
N MET A 105 3.52 2.85 -10.41
CA MET A 105 3.66 1.46 -9.98
C MET A 105 5.04 1.26 -9.36
N VAL A 106 5.09 0.72 -8.15
CA VAL A 106 6.33 0.19 -7.59
C VAL A 106 6.43 -1.29 -7.98
N LEU A 107 7.43 -1.64 -8.79
CA LEU A 107 7.67 -3.00 -9.24
C LEU A 107 8.49 -3.76 -8.18
N SER A 108 8.06 -4.97 -7.81
CA SER A 108 8.79 -5.83 -6.87
C SER A 108 10.04 -6.44 -7.50
N MET A 109 11.09 -6.65 -6.70
CA MET A 109 12.25 -7.47 -7.10
C MET A 109 11.85 -8.90 -7.46
N SER A 110 10.77 -9.42 -6.86
CA SER A 110 10.23 -10.77 -7.10
C SER A 110 9.10 -10.76 -8.14
N SER A 111 9.23 -9.92 -9.18
CA SER A 111 8.30 -9.84 -10.31
C SER A 111 8.40 -11.05 -11.24
N THR A 112 7.29 -11.44 -11.86
CA THR A 112 7.23 -12.49 -12.91
C THR A 112 7.55 -12.02 -14.33
N TYR A 113 7.88 -10.74 -14.48
CA TYR A 113 8.46 -10.13 -15.68
C TYR A 113 9.74 -9.36 -15.31
N SER A 114 10.67 -9.26 -16.26
CA SER A 114 11.87 -8.43 -16.09
C SER A 114 11.52 -6.94 -16.03
N ILE A 115 12.45 -6.13 -15.53
CA ILE A 115 12.29 -4.67 -15.47
C ILE A 115 12.11 -4.11 -16.89
N GLU A 116 12.86 -4.64 -17.86
CA GLU A 116 12.84 -4.25 -19.27
C GLU A 116 11.51 -4.59 -19.93
N GLU A 117 10.97 -5.79 -19.69
CA GLU A 117 9.67 -6.21 -20.22
C GLU A 117 8.55 -5.32 -19.68
N VAL A 118 8.59 -5.00 -18.38
CA VAL A 118 7.63 -4.09 -17.76
C VAL A 118 7.79 -2.68 -18.31
N ALA A 119 9.02 -2.18 -18.46
CA ALA A 119 9.31 -0.85 -19.01
C ALA A 119 8.82 -0.70 -20.45
N ALA A 120 9.05 -1.71 -21.30
CA ALA A 120 8.62 -1.72 -22.69
C ALA A 120 7.09 -1.78 -22.87
N SER A 121 6.35 -2.21 -21.85
CA SER A 121 4.90 -2.42 -21.97
C SER A 121 4.03 -1.17 -21.98
N CYS A 122 4.51 -0.05 -21.41
CA CYS A 122 3.80 1.24 -21.39
C CYS A 122 4.70 2.41 -20.97
N ASN A 123 4.23 3.64 -21.20
CA ASN A 123 4.89 4.85 -20.70
C ASN A 123 4.35 5.25 -19.32
N ALA A 124 4.60 4.45 -18.29
CA ALA A 124 4.27 4.77 -16.89
C ALA A 124 5.51 5.21 -16.11
N VAL A 125 5.35 6.12 -15.15
CA VAL A 125 6.35 6.33 -14.10
C VAL A 125 6.35 5.10 -13.20
N ARG A 126 7.54 4.57 -12.92
CA ARG A 126 7.70 3.35 -12.12
C ARG A 126 8.84 3.51 -11.15
N PHE A 127 8.63 3.03 -9.94
CA PHE A 127 9.71 2.80 -8.99
C PHE A 127 10.02 1.31 -8.94
N PHE A 128 11.20 0.97 -8.46
CA PHE A 128 11.63 -0.42 -8.29
C PHE A 128 11.98 -0.67 -6.82
N GLN A 129 11.36 -1.69 -6.24
CA GLN A 129 11.65 -2.17 -4.90
C GLN A 129 12.79 -3.17 -4.99
N LEU A 130 13.88 -2.90 -4.28
CA LEU A 130 15.09 -3.74 -4.25
C LEU A 130 15.27 -4.38 -2.87
N TYR A 131 15.68 -5.65 -2.83
CA TYR A 131 16.23 -6.27 -1.62
C TYR A 131 17.75 -6.24 -1.65
N VAL A 132 18.36 -5.89 -0.52
CA VAL A 132 19.81 -5.99 -0.34
C VAL A 132 20.15 -7.45 -0.03
N ILE A 133 20.38 -8.24 -1.07
CA ILE A 133 20.88 -9.61 -0.93
C ILE A 133 22.39 -9.53 -0.62
N ILE A 134 22.88 -10.40 0.28
CA ILE A 134 24.28 -10.41 0.75
C ILE A 134 25.18 -10.97 -0.36
N ALA A 135 25.39 -10.14 -1.37
CA ALA A 135 26.44 -10.18 -2.38
C ALA A 135 26.54 -8.74 -2.92
N ARG A 136 27.67 -8.07 -2.70
CA ARG A 136 27.88 -6.64 -2.97
C ARG A 136 27.84 -6.34 -4.48
N VAL A 137 26.66 -6.23 -5.06
CA VAL A 137 26.45 -5.65 -6.39
C VAL A 137 25.34 -4.60 -6.27
N ILE A 138 25.75 -3.34 -6.19
CA ILE A 138 24.86 -2.18 -6.29
C ILE A 138 24.52 -2.05 -7.78
N VAL A 139 23.31 -2.45 -8.16
CA VAL A 139 22.80 -2.22 -9.51
C VAL A 139 22.11 -0.85 -9.51
N VAL A 140 22.82 0.18 -9.97
CA VAL A 140 22.23 1.47 -10.34
C VAL A 140 21.67 1.30 -11.75
N LEU A 141 20.34 1.19 -11.88
CA LEU A 141 19.68 1.29 -13.18
C LEU A 141 18.92 2.61 -13.23
N ASN A 142 19.06 3.27 -14.37
CA ASN A 142 18.57 4.61 -14.67
C ASN A 142 17.03 4.66 -14.73
N MET A 143 16.39 4.60 -13.56
CA MET A 143 14.96 4.76 -13.33
C MET A 143 14.85 5.69 -12.12
N GLY A 144 14.36 6.91 -12.34
CA GLY A 144 14.76 8.07 -11.54
C GLY A 144 14.18 8.20 -10.13
N SER A 145 14.04 7.11 -9.38
CA SER A 145 14.19 7.05 -7.92
C SER A 145 14.18 5.59 -7.45
N LEU A 146 15.26 5.13 -6.80
CA LEU A 146 15.28 3.87 -6.03
C LEU A 146 14.51 4.07 -4.73
N ILE A 147 13.56 3.18 -4.42
CA ILE A 147 13.02 3.05 -3.07
C ILE A 147 13.76 1.89 -2.40
N THR A 148 14.81 2.19 -1.65
CA THR A 148 15.44 1.25 -0.72
C THR A 148 14.74 1.36 0.63
N GLY A 149 13.87 0.40 0.94
CA GLY A 149 13.15 0.41 2.22
C GLY A 149 12.16 -0.73 2.38
N MET A 150 12.60 -1.98 2.26
CA MET A 150 11.91 -3.13 2.88
C MET A 150 12.97 -4.14 3.31
N THR A 151 13.10 -4.36 4.62
CA THR A 151 13.96 -5.41 5.16
C THR A 151 13.30 -6.78 4.90
N ILE A 152 13.96 -7.66 4.16
CA ILE A 152 13.58 -9.07 4.04
C ILE A 152 14.69 -9.98 4.59
N PRO A 153 14.32 -11.05 5.31
CA PRO A 153 15.28 -12.06 5.78
C PRO A 153 16.01 -12.76 4.65
N LYS A 154 17.23 -13.23 4.97
CA LYS A 154 17.95 -14.22 4.19
C LYS A 154 17.06 -15.47 4.01
N LEU A 155 16.64 -15.72 2.76
CA LEU A 155 15.91 -16.91 2.31
C LEU A 155 16.79 -18.18 2.30
N LYS A 156 17.41 -18.52 3.42
CA LYS A 156 18.01 -19.85 3.63
C LYS A 156 17.46 -20.42 4.93
N ASN A 157 16.74 -21.52 4.80
CA ASN A 157 16.21 -22.43 5.83
C ASN A 157 14.71 -22.25 6.14
N LEU A 158 13.87 -22.68 5.19
CA LEU A 158 12.48 -23.10 5.45
C LEU A 158 12.35 -24.63 5.62
N GLU A 159 13.48 -25.35 5.68
CA GLU A 159 13.50 -26.76 6.07
C GLU A 159 13.88 -26.86 7.55
N GLY A 160 12.99 -27.45 8.37
CA GLY A 160 13.29 -27.81 9.77
C GLY A 160 12.57 -27.04 10.88
N LEU A 161 11.63 -26.13 10.58
CA LEU A 161 10.84 -25.40 11.60
C LEU A 161 9.54 -26.10 12.04
N ILE A 162 9.23 -27.29 11.52
CA ILE A 162 8.26 -28.18 12.17
C ILE A 162 9.05 -29.13 13.08
N SER A 163 9.51 -28.59 14.20
CA SER A 163 9.86 -29.38 15.38
C SER A 163 8.71 -29.26 16.37
N ASN A 164 8.23 -30.38 16.88
CA ASN A 164 7.16 -30.45 17.89
C ASN A 164 7.65 -30.03 19.30
N GLU A 165 8.83 -29.42 19.42
CA GLU A 165 9.38 -29.05 20.72
C GLU A 165 8.98 -27.62 21.10
N VAL A 166 8.08 -27.53 22.07
CA VAL A 166 7.75 -26.29 22.79
C VAL A 166 8.97 -25.94 23.65
N PHE A 167 9.68 -24.86 23.28
CA PHE A 167 10.77 -24.31 24.10
C PHE A 167 10.45 -22.96 24.71
N SER A 168 10.98 -22.82 25.92
CA SER A 168 10.61 -21.94 27.01
C SER A 168 11.37 -20.59 27.03
N GLU A 169 10.68 -19.58 27.58
CA GLU A 169 11.14 -18.34 28.25
C GLU A 169 11.84 -17.20 27.47
N LYS A 170 12.25 -17.34 26.21
CA LYS A 170 12.86 -16.21 25.46
C LYS A 170 12.39 -16.00 24.02
N GLY A 171 11.14 -16.38 23.73
CA GLY A 171 10.55 -16.08 22.44
C GLY A 171 11.14 -16.89 21.27
N SER A 172 10.49 -16.82 20.11
CA SER A 172 10.93 -17.58 18.94
C SER A 172 12.17 -16.93 18.27
N LYS A 173 12.96 -17.70 17.52
CA LYS A 173 14.04 -17.15 16.67
C LYS A 173 13.52 -16.13 15.64
N VAL A 174 12.23 -16.16 15.34
CA VAL A 174 11.52 -15.19 14.49
C VAL A 174 11.29 -13.88 15.23
N GLU A 175 10.94 -13.93 16.52
CA GLU A 175 10.76 -12.74 17.37
C GLU A 175 12.06 -11.96 17.57
N ALA A 176 13.16 -12.64 17.87
CA ALA A 176 14.49 -12.02 17.98
C ALA A 176 14.97 -11.38 16.66
N TYR A 177 14.57 -11.98 15.53
CA TYR A 177 14.85 -11.43 14.20
C TYR A 177 13.97 -10.22 13.90
N ALA A 178 12.66 -10.29 14.17
CA ALA A 178 11.74 -9.16 14.03
C ALA A 178 12.23 -7.96 14.85
N ASN A 179 12.60 -8.14 16.11
CA ASN A 179 13.14 -7.06 16.97
C ASN A 179 14.49 -6.49 16.51
N SER A 180 15.26 -7.21 15.68
CA SER A 180 16.55 -6.74 15.16
C SER A 180 16.51 -6.18 13.73
N THR A 181 15.40 -6.37 13.01
CA THR A 181 15.22 -5.87 11.63
C THR A 181 13.99 -5.00 11.41
N HIS A 182 13.01 -5.07 12.30
CA HIS A 182 11.91 -4.12 12.40
C HIS A 182 12.24 -3.12 13.48
N ASP A 183 12.11 -1.85 13.15
CA ASP A 183 12.07 -0.80 14.16
C ASP A 183 10.63 -0.73 14.72
N PRO A 184 10.38 -1.15 15.96
CA PRO A 184 9.06 -1.02 16.60
C PRO A 184 8.65 0.45 16.79
N SER A 185 9.53 1.41 16.48
CA SER A 185 9.26 2.84 16.45
C SER A 185 8.58 3.34 15.17
N PHE A 186 8.24 2.47 14.21
CA PHE A 186 7.45 2.83 13.01
C PHE A 186 6.02 3.26 13.39
N CYS A 187 5.94 4.47 13.93
CA CYS A 187 4.76 5.16 14.41
C CYS A 187 4.82 6.59 13.87
N TRP A 188 3.75 7.37 14.05
CA TRP A 188 3.65 8.75 13.57
C TRP A 188 4.81 9.68 13.96
N LYS A 189 5.64 9.29 14.94
CA LYS A 189 6.92 9.94 15.27
C LYS A 189 7.88 10.02 14.07
N VAL A 190 7.84 9.09 13.12
CA VAL A 190 8.70 9.11 11.92
C VAL A 190 8.41 10.35 11.07
N VAL A 191 7.14 10.72 10.90
CA VAL A 191 6.75 11.93 10.16
C VAL A 191 7.34 13.17 10.83
N HIS A 192 7.22 13.26 12.15
CA HIS A 192 7.81 14.35 12.94
C HIS A 192 9.34 14.36 12.89
N ALA A 193 9.98 13.20 12.96
CA ALA A 193 11.44 13.06 12.93
C ALA A 193 12.04 13.47 11.58
N VAL A 194 11.36 13.16 10.47
CA VAL A 194 11.78 13.54 9.12
C VAL A 194 11.64 15.04 8.88
N GLY A 195 10.64 15.69 9.50
CA GLY A 195 10.46 17.14 9.44
C GLY A 195 10.32 17.69 8.01
N GLY A 196 9.74 16.92 7.09
CA GLY A 196 9.53 17.31 5.70
C GLY A 196 10.78 17.29 4.79
N LYS A 197 11.94 16.83 5.28
CA LYS A 197 13.18 16.77 4.50
C LYS A 197 13.14 15.71 3.39
N VAL A 198 12.38 14.64 3.59
CA VAL A 198 12.14 13.59 2.60
C VAL A 198 10.66 13.22 2.57
N PRO A 199 10.15 12.75 1.42
CA PRO A 199 8.81 12.19 1.33
C PRO A 199 8.56 11.06 2.32
N VAL A 200 7.41 11.10 3.00
CA VAL A 200 6.91 9.99 3.81
C VAL A 200 5.75 9.34 3.08
N LEU A 201 5.87 8.05 2.83
CA LEU A 201 4.84 7.22 2.21
C LEU A 201 4.30 6.22 3.24
N LEU A 202 3.04 5.81 3.08
CA LEU A 202 2.40 4.83 3.96
C LEU A 202 1.75 3.71 3.14
N ASP A 203 1.90 2.46 3.59
CA ASP A 203 1.15 1.32 3.08
C ASP A 203 0.58 0.49 4.24
N GLY A 204 -0.07 -0.62 3.90
CA GLY A 204 -0.73 -1.49 4.89
C GLY A 204 -2.13 -0.98 5.27
N GLY A 205 -3.12 -1.87 5.21
CA GLY A 205 -4.49 -1.58 5.68
C GLY A 205 -5.37 -0.66 4.81
N ILE A 206 -4.83 0.03 3.79
CA ILE A 206 -5.62 0.92 2.92
C ILE A 206 -6.67 0.12 2.12
N ARG A 207 -7.96 0.39 2.37
CA ARG A 207 -9.10 -0.23 1.66
C ARG A 207 -10.14 0.77 1.17
N ARG A 208 -10.15 1.98 1.71
CA ARG A 208 -11.11 3.05 1.39
C ARG A 208 -10.43 4.38 1.13
N GLY A 209 -11.09 5.27 0.39
CA GLY A 209 -10.66 6.66 0.22
C GLY A 209 -10.53 7.42 1.54
N THR A 210 -11.33 7.07 2.55
CA THR A 210 -11.20 7.62 3.90
C THR A 210 -9.89 7.24 4.58
N ASP A 211 -9.34 6.07 4.29
CA ASP A 211 -8.07 5.61 4.87
C ASP A 211 -6.91 6.42 4.28
N VAL A 212 -6.98 6.66 2.97
CA VAL A 212 -6.07 7.57 2.27
C VAL A 212 -6.13 8.97 2.88
N PHE A 213 -7.33 9.54 3.03
CA PHE A 213 -7.50 10.87 3.63
C PHE A 213 -6.89 10.94 5.04
N LYS A 214 -7.13 9.93 5.88
CA LYS A 214 -6.56 9.85 7.25
C LYS A 214 -5.04 9.80 7.22
N ALA A 215 -4.45 9.00 6.34
CA ALA A 215 -2.99 8.91 6.19
C ALA A 215 -2.39 10.27 5.80
N LEU A 216 -3.01 10.97 4.85
CA LEU A 216 -2.58 12.31 4.43
C LEU A 216 -2.72 13.35 5.54
N ALA A 217 -3.83 13.34 6.27
CA ALA A 217 -4.07 14.23 7.42
C ALA A 217 -3.06 14.01 8.55
N LEU A 218 -2.49 12.81 8.65
CA LEU A 218 -1.44 12.46 9.61
C LEU A 218 -0.01 12.69 9.06
N GLY A 219 0.10 13.22 7.83
CA GLY A 219 1.35 13.72 7.27
C GLY A 219 2.06 12.80 6.28
N ALA A 220 1.42 11.70 5.85
CA ALA A 220 1.89 10.99 4.66
C ALA A 220 1.70 11.87 3.41
N GLN A 221 2.60 11.78 2.44
CA GLN A 221 2.49 12.50 1.16
C GLN A 221 1.72 11.70 0.11
N ALA A 222 1.78 10.37 0.19
CA ALA A 222 0.95 9.46 -0.58
C ALA A 222 0.89 8.10 0.11
N VAL A 223 -0.04 7.26 -0.34
CA VAL A 223 -0.15 5.87 0.13
C VAL A 223 0.16 4.87 -0.98
N LEU A 224 0.54 3.65 -0.62
CA LEU A 224 0.67 2.53 -1.56
C LEU A 224 -0.37 1.45 -1.28
N VAL A 225 -0.90 0.86 -2.35
CA VAL A 225 -1.96 -0.15 -2.29
C VAL A 225 -1.48 -1.46 -2.89
N GLY A 226 -1.42 -2.51 -2.06
CA GLY A 226 -0.97 -3.86 -2.45
C GLY A 226 -2.13 -4.81 -2.77
N ARG A 227 -2.62 -5.56 -1.78
CA ARG A 227 -3.65 -6.61 -1.95
C ARG A 227 -4.86 -6.21 -2.81
N PRO A 228 -5.48 -5.01 -2.63
CA PRO A 228 -6.57 -4.58 -3.52
C PRO A 228 -6.24 -4.63 -5.01
N VAL A 229 -5.02 -4.26 -5.40
CA VAL A 229 -4.57 -4.29 -6.80
C VAL A 229 -4.50 -5.73 -7.30
N ILE A 230 -4.02 -6.66 -6.47
CA ILE A 230 -3.98 -8.08 -6.81
C ILE A 230 -5.37 -8.68 -6.93
N TYR A 231 -6.30 -8.28 -6.07
CA TYR A 231 -7.70 -8.72 -6.18
C TYR A 231 -8.34 -8.21 -7.47
N GLY A 232 -8.14 -6.92 -7.81
CA GLY A 232 -8.56 -6.38 -9.11
C GLY A 232 -7.96 -7.16 -10.27
N LEU A 233 -6.65 -7.41 -10.21
CA LEU A 233 -5.92 -8.16 -11.23
C LEU A 233 -6.47 -9.59 -11.41
N ALA A 234 -6.75 -10.29 -10.31
CA ALA A 234 -7.27 -11.65 -10.33
C ALA A 234 -8.65 -11.74 -10.98
N VAL A 235 -9.53 -10.78 -10.71
CA VAL A 235 -10.94 -10.84 -11.14
C VAL A 235 -11.12 -10.38 -12.58
N LYS A 236 -10.43 -9.31 -13.00
CA LYS A 236 -10.62 -8.68 -14.33
C LYS A 236 -9.32 -8.23 -15.01
N GLY A 237 -8.17 -8.74 -14.58
CA GLY A 237 -6.89 -8.35 -15.17
C GLY A 237 -6.63 -6.85 -15.04
N GLU A 238 -6.21 -6.23 -16.14
CA GLU A 238 -5.92 -4.80 -16.22
C GLU A 238 -7.13 -3.92 -15.86
N ASP A 239 -8.32 -4.29 -16.34
CA ASP A 239 -9.55 -3.53 -16.07
C ASP A 239 -9.93 -3.57 -14.59
N GLY A 240 -9.69 -4.68 -13.91
CA GLY A 240 -9.94 -4.80 -12.48
C GLY A 240 -8.99 -3.96 -11.63
N VAL A 241 -7.70 -3.89 -12.02
CA VAL A 241 -6.76 -2.95 -11.39
C VAL A 241 -7.23 -1.51 -11.60
N ARG A 242 -7.66 -1.16 -12.82
CA ARG A 242 -8.19 0.18 -13.11
C ARG A 242 -9.44 0.49 -12.27
N GLU A 243 -10.38 -0.44 -12.16
CA GLU A 243 -11.59 -0.28 -11.35
C GLU A 243 -11.25 -0.06 -9.86
N VAL A 244 -10.34 -0.86 -9.28
CA VAL A 244 -9.89 -0.69 -7.89
C VAL A 244 -9.24 0.67 -7.65
N MET A 245 -8.33 1.08 -8.53
CA MET A 245 -7.65 2.37 -8.40
C MET A 245 -8.61 3.54 -8.60
N GLN A 246 -9.61 3.41 -9.48
CA GLN A 246 -10.62 4.44 -9.68
C GLN A 246 -11.55 4.56 -8.47
N MET A 247 -12.03 3.45 -7.90
CA MET A 247 -12.87 3.47 -6.70
C MET A 247 -12.17 4.19 -5.53
N LEU A 248 -10.89 3.89 -5.29
CA LEU A 248 -10.14 4.56 -4.22
C LEU A 248 -9.97 6.06 -4.46
N LYS A 249 -9.84 6.49 -5.73
CA LYS A 249 -9.78 7.92 -6.09
C LYS A 249 -11.13 8.61 -5.92
N ASP A 250 -12.19 7.99 -6.40
CA ASP A 250 -13.55 8.54 -6.30
C ASP A 250 -13.96 8.66 -4.83
N GLU A 251 -13.65 7.65 -4.01
CA GLU A 251 -13.88 7.71 -2.56
C GLU A 251 -13.02 8.77 -1.87
N LEU A 252 -11.76 8.96 -2.29
CA LEU A 252 -10.90 10.02 -1.75
C LEU A 252 -11.43 11.40 -2.12
N GLU A 253 -11.81 11.61 -3.38
CA GLU A 253 -12.38 12.87 -3.88
C GLU A 253 -13.64 13.23 -3.10
N LEU A 254 -14.55 12.26 -2.93
CA LEU A 254 -15.76 12.43 -2.13
C LEU A 254 -15.41 12.74 -0.67
N THR A 255 -14.44 12.04 -0.08
CA THR A 255 -14.01 12.29 1.30
C THR A 255 -13.43 13.69 1.46
N MET A 256 -12.64 14.15 0.49
CA MET A 256 -12.07 15.51 0.46
C MET A 256 -13.18 16.56 0.34
N ALA A 257 -14.14 16.37 -0.57
CA ALA A 257 -15.29 17.27 -0.72
C ALA A 257 -16.10 17.36 0.58
N LEU A 258 -16.46 16.22 1.17
CA LEU A 258 -17.23 16.16 2.42
C LEU A 258 -16.45 16.68 3.64
N SER A 259 -15.12 16.69 3.56
CA SER A 259 -14.25 17.23 4.62
C SER A 259 -13.94 18.72 4.43
N GLY A 260 -14.37 19.34 3.32
CA GLY A 260 -14.09 20.74 3.00
C GLY A 260 -12.67 20.99 2.52
N CYS A 261 -12.06 20.03 1.82
CA CYS A 261 -10.70 20.11 1.32
C CYS A 261 -10.68 20.15 -0.23
N PRO A 262 -10.68 21.34 -0.87
CA PRO A 262 -10.64 21.42 -2.35
C PRO A 262 -9.28 21.04 -2.95
N SER A 263 -8.23 20.88 -2.14
CA SER A 263 -6.95 20.33 -2.59
C SER A 263 -6.19 19.65 -1.46
N LEU A 264 -5.17 18.85 -1.79
CA LEU A 264 -4.35 18.13 -0.79
C LEU A 264 -3.72 19.04 0.27
N LYS A 265 -3.42 20.31 -0.06
CA LYS A 265 -2.85 21.30 0.87
C LYS A 265 -3.80 21.68 2.01
N HIS A 266 -5.10 21.48 1.82
CA HIS A 266 -6.11 21.76 2.83
C HIS A 266 -6.26 20.60 3.82
N ILE A 267 -5.82 19.40 3.44
CA ILE A 267 -5.82 18.24 4.34
C ILE A 267 -4.78 18.49 5.41
N SER A 268 -5.20 18.40 6.67
CA SER A 268 -4.33 18.71 7.82
C SER A 268 -4.72 17.88 9.03
N ARG A 269 -3.85 17.89 10.04
CA ARG A 269 -4.04 17.16 11.30
C ARG A 269 -5.36 17.50 12.02
N ASN A 270 -5.90 18.70 11.78
CA ASN A 270 -7.15 19.19 12.35
C ASN A 270 -8.42 18.58 11.73
N HIS A 271 -8.26 17.79 10.66
CA HIS A 271 -9.35 17.03 10.02
C HIS A 271 -9.48 15.63 10.58
N VAL A 272 -8.63 15.24 11.54
CA VAL A 272 -8.68 13.92 12.17
C VAL A 272 -8.52 14.01 13.67
N ARG A 273 -9.16 13.08 14.38
CA ARG A 273 -8.98 12.86 15.81
C ARG A 273 -8.69 11.39 16.06
N THR A 274 -7.54 11.12 16.65
CA THR A 274 -7.11 9.76 17.03
C THR A 274 -7.61 9.40 18.43
N GLN A 275 -7.51 8.12 18.79
CA GLN A 275 -7.80 7.67 20.16
C GLN A 275 -6.85 8.32 21.18
N GLN A 276 -5.59 8.52 20.82
CA GLN A 276 -4.59 9.16 21.68
C GLN A 276 -4.96 10.61 22.00
N ASP A 277 -5.49 11.35 21.03
CA ASP A 277 -5.98 12.72 21.22
C ASP A 277 -7.12 12.78 22.24
N ARG A 278 -8.02 11.77 22.22
CA ARG A 278 -9.13 11.68 23.16
C ARG A 278 -8.64 11.46 24.58
N LEU A 279 -7.66 10.56 24.75
CA LEU A 279 -7.05 10.29 26.06
C LEU A 279 -6.32 11.51 26.61
N GLN A 280 -5.58 12.24 25.77
CA GLN A 280 -4.91 13.48 26.16
C GLN A 280 -5.89 14.61 26.54
N SER A 281 -7.08 14.66 25.92
CA SER A 281 -8.09 15.67 26.27
C SER A 281 -8.84 15.39 27.58
N MET A 282 -8.66 14.21 28.18
CA MET A 282 -9.28 13.80 29.44
C MET A 282 -8.38 14.01 30.67
N LEU A 283 -7.10 14.37 30.45
CA LEU A 283 -6.10 14.69 31.47
C LEU A 283 -5.90 16.21 31.54
#